data_AF-A0A4Q2E4H5-F1
#
_entry.id   AF-A0A4Q2E4H5-F1
#
_cell.length_a   1.000
_cell.length_b   1.000
_cell.length_c   1.000
_cell.angle_alpha   90.00
_cell.angle_beta   90.00
_cell.angle_gamma   90.00
#
_symmetry.space_group_name_H-M   'P 1'
#
loop_
_entity.id
_entity.type
_entity.pdbx_description
1 polymer ?
#
loop_
_entity_poly.entity_id
_entity_poly.type
_entity_poly.pdbx_seq_one_letter_code
_entity_poly.pdbx_strand_id
1 'polypeptide(L)'
;MKGASQIAPFGVRMPEGLKDKLHEIARKNGRSLNSEIVRILDEYVNGPKIEPMENISEEDLDSPQKLHEVIKELGEKIMLMESVFERNFPDYKPENKKPT
;
A
#
# COMPACT_ATOMS: atom_id res chain seq x y z
N MET A 1 -4.06 -13.35 -2.85
CA MET A 1 -5.42 -13.87 -2.59
C MET A 1 -5.55 -15.26 -3.21
N LYS A 2 -5.51 -16.35 -2.42
CA LYS A 2 -5.88 -17.68 -2.92
C LYS A 2 -7.39 -17.70 -3.16
N GLY A 3 -7.85 -18.21 -4.30
CA GLY A 3 -9.29 -18.39 -4.61
C GLY A 3 -9.98 -17.29 -5.42
N ALA A 4 -9.28 -16.21 -5.81
CA ALA A 4 -9.90 -15.14 -6.62
C ALA A 4 -10.41 -15.62 -8.00
N SER A 5 -9.85 -16.71 -8.53
CA SER A 5 -10.31 -17.34 -9.78
C SER A 5 -11.66 -18.06 -9.66
N GLN A 6 -12.15 -18.32 -8.44
CA GLN A 6 -13.44 -18.96 -8.17
C GLN A 6 -14.57 -17.95 -7.95
N ILE A 7 -14.25 -16.65 -7.88
CA ILE A 7 -15.23 -15.58 -7.71
C ILE A 7 -15.73 -15.17 -9.10
N ALA A 8 -17.04 -15.13 -9.29
CA ALA A 8 -17.63 -14.68 -10.54
C ALA A 8 -17.18 -13.23 -10.86
N PRO A 9 -16.81 -12.92 -12.10
CA PRO A 9 -16.41 -11.56 -12.49
C PRO A 9 -17.53 -10.55 -12.20
N PHE A 10 -17.20 -9.42 -11.58
CA PHE A 10 -18.12 -8.31 -11.41
C PHE A 10 -18.06 -7.39 -12.63
N GLY A 11 -19.15 -7.28 -13.38
CA GLY A 11 -19.22 -6.45 -14.58
C GLY A 11 -19.34 -4.96 -14.23
N VAL A 12 -18.29 -4.18 -14.52
CA VAL A 12 -18.27 -2.71 -14.31
C VAL A 12 -18.35 -1.99 -15.65
N ARG A 13 -19.28 -1.02 -15.75
CA ARG A 13 -19.33 -0.08 -16.88
C ARG A 13 -18.39 1.09 -16.59
N MET A 14 -17.46 1.37 -17.50
CA MET A 14 -16.46 2.44 -17.32
C MET A 14 -16.45 3.37 -18.55
N PRO A 15 -16.14 4.67 -18.37
CA PRO A 15 -15.92 5.59 -19.48
C PRO A 15 -14.79 5.14 -20.41
N GLU A 16 -14.87 5.57 -21.67
CA GLU A 16 -13.82 5.35 -22.66
C GLU A 16 -12.50 5.99 -22.20
N GLY A 17 -11.39 5.26 -22.34
CA GLY A 17 -10.06 5.67 -21.87
C GLY A 17 -9.76 5.44 -20.39
N LEU A 18 -10.76 5.27 -19.51
CA LEU A 18 -10.48 4.91 -18.10
C LEU A 18 -9.93 3.49 -18.00
N LYS A 19 -10.49 2.56 -18.78
CA LYS A 19 -10.06 1.17 -18.82
C LYS A 19 -8.60 1.04 -19.27
N ASP A 20 -8.18 1.82 -20.26
CA ASP A 20 -6.82 1.78 -20.78
C ASP A 20 -5.80 2.30 -19.76
N LYS A 21 -6.13 3.41 -19.08
CA LYS A 21 -5.32 3.93 -17.96
C LYS A 21 -5.16 2.90 -16.84
N LEU A 22 -6.24 2.21 -16.47
CA LEU A 22 -6.18 1.15 -15.46
C LEU A 22 -5.34 -0.04 -15.93
N HIS A 23 -5.37 -0.39 -17.22
CA HIS A 23 -4.51 -1.42 -17.79
C HIS A 23 -3.02 -1.04 -17.71
N GLU A 24 -2.68 0.21 -18.00
CA GLU A 24 -1.30 0.71 -17.90
C GLU A 24 -0.80 0.68 -16.45
N ILE A 25 -1.61 1.16 -15.50
CA ILE A 25 -1.27 1.12 -14.06
C ILE A 25 -1.05 -0.32 -13.60
N ALA A 26 -1.96 -1.24 -13.95
CA ALA A 26 -1.85 -2.64 -13.57
C ALA A 26 -0.57 -3.29 -14.13
N ARG A 27 -0.23 -3.03 -15.40
CA ARG A 27 1.03 -3.51 -16.01
C ARG A 27 2.26 -2.95 -15.31
N LYS A 28 2.30 -1.65 -15.04
CA LYS A 28 3.41 -1.00 -14.32
C LYS A 28 3.63 -1.63 -12.94
N ASN A 29 2.55 -2.05 -12.29
CA ASN A 29 2.57 -2.67 -10.97
C ASN A 29 2.72 -4.20 -11.00
N GLY A 30 2.91 -4.83 -12.17
CA GLY A 30 3.03 -6.28 -12.30
C GLY A 30 1.77 -7.07 -11.89
N ARG A 31 0.59 -6.45 -11.91
CA ARG A 31 -0.69 -7.05 -11.48
C ARG A 31 -1.63 -7.25 -12.65
N SER A 32 -2.54 -8.23 -12.54
CA SER A 32 -3.69 -8.31 -13.46
C SER A 32 -4.59 -7.09 -13.28
N LEU A 33 -5.32 -6.69 -14.33
CA LEU A 33 -6.29 -5.58 -14.22
C LEU A 33 -7.26 -5.80 -13.05
N ASN A 34 -7.79 -7.02 -12.92
CA ASN A 34 -8.72 -7.36 -11.83
C ASN A 34 -8.06 -7.20 -10.45
N SER A 35 -6.84 -7.70 -10.28
CA SER A 35 -6.09 -7.57 -9.03
C SER A 35 -5.80 -6.11 -8.66
N GLU A 36 -5.48 -5.27 -9.64
CA GLU A 36 -5.24 -3.85 -9.41
C GLU A 36 -6.54 -3.12 -9.05
N ILE A 37 -7.65 -3.38 -9.74
CA ILE A 37 -8.96 -2.78 -9.40
C ILE A 37 -9.39 -3.18 -7.99
N VAL A 38 -9.28 -4.47 -7.63
CA VAL A 38 -9.63 -4.93 -6.28
C VAL A 38 -8.75 -4.25 -5.24
N ARG A 39 -7.43 -4.10 -5.48
CA ARG A 39 -6.51 -3.39 -4.58
C ARG A 39 -6.95 -1.94 -4.36
N ILE A 40 -7.26 -1.20 -5.43
CA ILE A 40 -7.69 0.21 -5.36
C ILE A 40 -9.01 0.33 -4.59
N LEU A 41 -9.99 -0.52 -4.89
CA LEU A 41 -11.28 -0.49 -4.21
C LEU A 41 -11.15 -0.87 -2.73
N ASP A 42 -10.35 -1.88 -2.41
CA ASP A 42 -10.06 -2.30 -1.05
C ASP A 42 -9.35 -1.19 -0.25
N GLU A 43 -8.36 -0.53 -0.85
CA GLU A 43 -7.68 0.64 -0.25
C GLU A 43 -8.63 1.82 -0.04
N TYR A 44 -9.54 2.08 -0.97
CA TYR A 44 -10.54 3.15 -0.81
C TYR A 44 -11.47 2.88 0.37
N VAL A 45 -11.98 1.64 0.48
CA VAL A 45 -12.95 1.22 1.50
C VAL A 45 -12.28 1.05 2.87
N ASN A 46 -11.19 0.30 2.94
CA ASN A 46 -10.54 -0.08 4.20
C ASN A 46 -9.39 0.85 4.60
N GLY A 47 -9.02 1.78 3.74
CA GLY A 47 -7.82 2.58 3.90
C GLY A 47 -6.55 1.83 3.47
N PRO A 48 -5.41 2.53 3.45
CA PRO A 48 -4.14 1.92 3.11
C PRO A 48 -3.81 0.79 4.09
N LYS A 49 -3.49 -0.37 3.55
CA LYS A 49 -3.03 -1.51 4.33
C LYS A 49 -1.53 -1.40 4.51
N ILE A 50 -1.08 -1.39 5.76
CA ILE A 50 0.33 -1.49 6.10
C ILE A 50 0.66 -2.98 6.09
N GLU A 51 1.22 -3.47 4.99
CA GLU A 51 1.73 -4.83 4.97
C GLU A 51 2.94 -4.93 5.91
N PRO A 52 3.10 -6.04 6.66
CA PRO A 52 4.29 -6.24 7.48
C PRO A 52 5.55 -6.16 6.61
N MET A 53 6.64 -5.62 7.14
CA MET A 53 7.95 -5.77 6.49
C MET A 53 8.31 -7.25 6.45
N GLU A 54 9.03 -7.65 5.41
CA GLU A 54 9.70 -8.95 5.45
C GLU A 54 10.72 -8.98 6.60
N ASN A 55 10.99 -10.17 7.12
CA ASN A 55 12.02 -10.31 8.15
C ASN A 55 13.37 -9.90 7.58
N ILE A 56 14.02 -8.96 8.23
CA ILE A 56 15.34 -8.48 7.86
C ILE A 56 16.37 -9.40 8.50
N SER A 57 17.25 -10.00 7.70
CA SER A 57 18.35 -10.81 8.23
C SER A 57 19.52 -9.93 8.67
N GLU A 58 20.40 -10.45 9.53
CA GLU A 58 21.64 -9.73 9.89
C GLU A 58 22.51 -9.44 8.66
N GLU A 59 22.53 -10.35 7.67
CA GLU A 59 23.25 -10.16 6.40
C GLU A 59 22.70 -8.99 5.57
N ASP A 60 21.39 -8.72 5.64
CA ASP A 60 20.77 -7.57 4.98
C ASP A 60 21.19 -6.24 5.62
N LEU A 61 21.53 -6.24 6.92
CA LEU A 61 21.97 -5.03 7.63
C LEU A 61 23.44 -4.69 7.34
N ASP A 62 24.27 -5.69 7.04
CA ASP A 62 25.69 -5.51 6.74
C ASP A 62 25.98 -5.05 5.31
N SER A 63 25.00 -5.17 4.41
CA SER A 63 25.10 -4.69 3.03
C SER A 63 24.58 -3.26 2.91
N PRO A 64 25.42 -2.27 2.49
CA PRO A 64 24.97 -0.88 2.33
C PRO A 64 23.77 -0.74 1.38
N GLN A 65 23.70 -1.56 0.33
CA GLN A 65 22.60 -1.55 -0.64
C GLN A 65 21.31 -2.07 -0.01
N LYS A 66 21.36 -3.24 0.65
CA LYS A 66 20.21 -3.84 1.34
C LYS A 66 19.71 -2.94 2.47
N LEU A 67 20.62 -2.39 3.26
CA LEU A 67 20.29 -1.45 4.33
C LEU A 67 19.58 -0.20 3.79
N HIS A 68 20.01 0.33 2.64
CA HIS A 68 19.32 1.44 1.99
C HIS A 68 17.90 1.08 1.54
N GLU A 69 17.71 -0.12 0.97
CA GLU A 69 16.38 -0.62 0.58
C GLU A 69 15.46 -0.77 1.80
N VAL A 70 15.96 -1.33 2.90
CA VAL A 70 15.24 -1.45 4.18
C VAL A 70 14.82 -0.09 4.71
N ILE A 71 15.75 0.89 4.75
CA ILE A 71 15.46 2.25 5.24
C ILE A 71 14.39 2.91 4.38
N LYS A 72 14.48 2.73 3.06
CA LYS A 72 13.50 3.27 2.12
C LYS A 72 12.12 2.66 2.35
N GLU A 73 12.03 1.33 2.44
CA GLU A 73 10.76 0.64 2.71
C GLU A 73 10.17 1.06 4.05
N LEU A 74 10.99 1.17 5.09
CA LEU A 74 10.56 1.65 6.41
C LEU A 74 10.00 3.08 6.32
N GLY A 75 10.68 3.99 5.61
CA GLY A 75 10.21 5.36 5.40
C GLY A 75 8.86 5.42 4.69
N GLU A 76 8.68 4.62 3.64
CA GLU A 76 7.39 4.51 2.92
C GLU A 76 6.26 4.03 3.84
N LYS A 77 6.52 3.05 4.71
CA LYS A 77 5.52 2.55 5.67
C LYS A 77 5.23 3.55 6.79
N ILE A 78 6.21 4.30 7.27
CA ILE A 78 5.99 5.37 8.27
C ILE A 78 5.06 6.44 7.70
N MET A 79 5.32 6.92 6.49
CA MET A 79 4.44 7.90 5.83
C MET A 79 3.01 7.36 5.66
N LEU A 80 2.89 6.07 5.32
CA LEU A 80 1.59 5.42 5.22
C LEU A 80 0.88 5.38 6.58
N MET A 81 1.59 5.00 7.64
CA MET A 81 1.06 4.98 9.01
C MET A 81 0.59 6.36 9.47
N GLU A 82 1.33 7.42 9.16
CA GLU A 82 0.93 8.80 9.44
C GLU A 82 -0.38 9.14 8.71
N SER A 83 -0.50 8.83 7.42
CA SER A 83 -1.74 9.08 6.67
C SER A 83 -2.95 8.31 7.21
N VAL A 84 -2.74 7.06 7.64
CA VAL A 84 -3.77 6.23 8.29
C VAL A 84 -4.15 6.83 9.64
N PHE A 85 -3.17 7.30 10.40
CA PHE A 85 -3.39 7.93 11.70
C PHE A 85 -4.22 9.21 11.57
N GLU A 86 -3.82 10.13 10.69
CA GLU A 86 -4.53 11.39 10.44
C GLU A 86 -5.98 11.16 10.00
N ARG A 87 -6.22 10.17 9.12
CA ARG A 87 -7.57 9.82 8.67
C ARG A 87 -8.45 9.30 9.81
N ASN A 88 -7.90 8.52 10.73
CA ASN A 88 -8.67 7.88 11.80
C ASN A 88 -8.77 8.73 13.07
N PHE A 89 -7.81 9.63 13.31
CA PHE A 89 -7.71 10.44 14.51
C PHE A 89 -7.49 11.93 14.16
N PRO A 90 -8.40 12.56 13.40
CA PRO A 90 -8.20 13.93 12.90
C PRO A 90 -8.12 14.98 14.01
N ASP A 91 -8.71 14.71 15.18
CA ASP A 91 -8.73 15.62 16.33
C ASP A 91 -7.59 15.37 17.33
N TYR A 92 -6.76 14.34 17.09
CA TYR A 92 -5.63 14.06 17.98
C TYR A 92 -4.59 15.18 17.87
N LYS A 93 -4.30 15.83 19.00
CA LYS A 93 -3.19 16.77 19.15
C LYS A 93 -2.17 16.16 20.09
N PRO A 94 -0.94 15.88 19.65
CA PRO A 94 0.08 15.36 20.56
C PRO A 94 0.31 16.39 21.68
N GLU A 95 0.15 15.97 22.92
CA GLU A 95 0.56 16.79 24.06
C GLU A 95 2.07 16.99 23.98
N ASN A 96 2.51 18.23 23.78
CA ASN A 96 3.92 18.60 23.86
C ASN A 96 4.42 18.31 25.29
N LYS A 97 4.88 17.10 25.57
CA LYS A 97 5.70 16.82 26.75
C LYS A 97 7.01 17.55 26.54
N LYS A 98 7.13 18.74 27.15
CA LYS A 98 8.41 19.42 27.31
C LYS A 98 9.42 18.39 27.86
N PRO A 99 10.61 18.25 27.28
CA PRO A 99 11.65 17.44 27.90
C PRO A 99 11.96 18.06 29.26
N THR A 100 11.73 17.30 30.33
CA THR A 100 12.26 17.56 31.68
C THR A 100 13.72 17.18 31.76
#